data_AF-A0A086YNT3-F1
#
_entry.id   AF-A0A086YNT3-F1
#
_cell.length_a   1.000
_cell.length_b   1.000
_cell.length_c   1.000
_cell.angle_alpha   90.00
_cell.angle_beta   90.00
_cell.angle_gamma   90.00
#
_symmetry.space_group_name_H-M   'P 1'
#
loop_
_entity.id
_entity.type
_entity.pdbx_description
1 polymer ?
#
loop_
_entity_poly.entity_id
_entity_poly.type
_entity_poly.pdbx_seq_one_letter_code
_entity_poly.pdbx_strand_id
1 'polypeptide(L)'
;MKTSDLKKYQTRLKNFLSDLLSMVGRTERRHWGEVYIRGLLSDSERKSVEAMALKMNDGNVQAMQQFIGQSPWDYVPVRKHLVEKMVSIATPPVAWLIDDTGFPKQGKHSVGVARQYSGTLGKV
;
A
#
# COMPACT_ATOMS: atom_id res chain seq x y z
N MET A 1 -20.20 12.83 3.46
CA MET A 1 -20.31 11.74 2.45
C MET A 1 -21.52 10.90 2.80
N LYS A 2 -22.38 10.52 1.84
CA LYS A 2 -23.57 9.71 2.16
C LYS A 2 -23.15 8.27 2.48
N THR A 3 -23.88 7.59 3.36
CA THR A 3 -23.59 6.20 3.76
C THR A 3 -23.62 5.21 2.57
N SER A 4 -24.41 5.51 1.53
CA SER A 4 -24.43 4.78 0.27
C SER A 4 -23.10 4.83 -0.48
N ASP A 5 -22.43 6.00 -0.46
CA ASP A 5 -21.16 6.21 -1.15
C ASP A 5 -20.04 5.45 -0.43
N LEU A 6 -20.06 5.45 0.91
CA LEU A 6 -19.14 4.65 1.73
C LEU A 6 -19.19 3.17 1.39
N LYS A 7 -20.40 2.58 1.32
CA LYS A 7 -20.56 1.17 0.94
C LYS A 7 -20.01 0.90 -0.46
N LYS A 8 -20.31 1.77 -1.43
CA LYS A 8 -19.79 1.66 -2.80
C LYS A 8 -18.26 1.67 -2.84
N TYR A 9 -17.61 2.58 -2.13
CA TYR A 9 -16.14 2.65 -2.07
C TYR A 9 -15.54 1.45 -1.34
N GLN A 10 -16.18 0.97 -0.27
CA GLN A 10 -15.74 -0.23 0.44
C GLN A 10 -15.79 -1.47 -0.47
N THR A 11 -16.87 -1.66 -1.22
CA THR A 11 -16.98 -2.75 -2.21
C THR A 11 -15.93 -2.61 -3.31
N ARG A 12 -15.72 -1.40 -3.83
CA ARG A 12 -14.69 -1.15 -4.85
C ARG A 12 -13.29 -1.46 -4.33
N LEU A 13 -12.97 -1.02 -3.11
CA LEU A 13 -11.69 -1.31 -2.47
C LEU A 13 -11.51 -2.83 -2.27
N LYS A 14 -12.52 -3.51 -1.75
CA LYS A 14 -12.48 -4.97 -1.55
C LYS A 14 -12.20 -5.72 -2.85
N ASN A 15 -12.92 -5.40 -3.93
CA ASN A 15 -12.71 -6.03 -5.23
C ASN A 15 -11.32 -5.70 -5.81
N PHE A 16 -10.85 -4.47 -5.62
CA PHE A 16 -9.53 -4.06 -6.02
C PHE A 16 -8.44 -4.86 -5.29
N LEU A 17 -8.55 -4.99 -3.97
CA LEU A 17 -7.59 -5.71 -3.13
C LEU A 17 -7.64 -7.22 -3.35
N SER A 18 -8.81 -7.81 -3.51
CA SER A 18 -8.96 -9.24 -3.79
C SER A 18 -8.20 -9.66 -5.06
N ASP A 19 -8.25 -8.82 -6.08
CA ASP A 19 -7.51 -9.04 -7.32
C ASP A 19 -6.02 -8.74 -7.15
N LEU A 20 -5.65 -7.59 -6.57
CA LEU A 20 -4.25 -7.21 -6.41
C LEU A 20 -3.46 -8.20 -5.52
N LEU A 21 -4.05 -8.59 -4.39
CA LEU A 21 -3.44 -9.47 -3.41
C LEU A 21 -3.48 -10.94 -3.85
N SER A 22 -4.12 -11.30 -4.96
CA SER A 22 -3.97 -12.65 -5.52
C SER A 22 -2.49 -13.01 -5.76
N MET A 23 -1.65 -12.01 -6.02
CA MET A 23 -0.21 -12.12 -6.25
C MET A 23 0.61 -12.42 -4.99
N VAL A 24 0.09 -12.23 -3.77
CA VAL A 24 0.88 -12.49 -2.53
C VAL A 24 0.86 -13.97 -2.09
N GLY A 25 0.25 -14.84 -2.89
CA GLY A 25 0.24 -16.30 -2.68
C GLY A 25 -0.84 -16.72 -1.67
N ARG A 26 -0.41 -17.27 -0.52
CA ARG A 26 -1.27 -17.91 0.49
C ARG A 26 -2.42 -17.02 0.95
N THR A 27 -3.58 -17.62 1.23
CA THR A 27 -4.81 -16.91 1.63
C THR A 27 -4.62 -16.03 2.87
N GLU A 28 -3.82 -16.48 3.85
CA GLU A 28 -3.54 -15.70 5.07
C GLU A 28 -2.79 -14.40 4.74
N ARG A 29 -1.87 -14.42 3.77
CA ARG A 29 -1.16 -13.21 3.32
C ARG A 29 -2.11 -12.25 2.61
N ARG A 30 -3.07 -12.76 1.85
CA ARG A 30 -4.11 -11.93 1.22
C ARG A 30 -4.96 -11.23 2.29
N HIS A 31 -5.39 -11.98 3.30
CA HIS A 31 -6.16 -11.45 4.42
C HIS A 31 -5.38 -10.36 5.17
N TRP A 32 -4.16 -10.65 5.63
CA TRP A 32 -3.37 -9.67 6.38
C TRP A 32 -2.90 -8.49 5.54
N GLY A 33 -2.72 -8.68 4.22
CA GLY A 33 -2.48 -7.58 3.28
C GLY A 33 -3.69 -6.65 3.15
N GLU A 34 -4.90 -7.19 3.10
CA GLU A 34 -6.13 -6.38 3.09
C GLU A 34 -6.28 -5.58 4.39
N VAL A 35 -6.06 -6.24 5.54
CA VAL A 35 -6.08 -5.58 6.86
C VAL A 35 -5.02 -4.48 6.93
N TYR A 36 -3.80 -4.75 6.47
CA TYR A 36 -2.72 -3.75 6.45
C TYR A 36 -3.06 -2.51 5.62
N ILE A 37 -3.59 -2.69 4.41
CA ILE A 37 -3.97 -1.58 3.54
C ILE A 37 -5.14 -0.79 4.12
N ARG A 38 -6.14 -1.47 4.71
CA ARG A 38 -7.20 -0.80 5.46
C ARG A 38 -6.67 0.00 6.64
N GLY A 39 -5.66 -0.53 7.35
CA GLY A 39 -4.96 0.19 8.41
C GLY A 39 -4.28 1.46 7.90
N LEU A 40 -3.61 1.40 6.74
CA LEU A 40 -3.00 2.58 6.11
C LEU A 40 -4.04 3.65 5.76
N LEU A 41 -5.22 3.24 5.29
CA LEU A 41 -6.33 4.12 4.94
C LEU A 41 -7.19 4.56 6.13
N SER A 42 -6.97 3.99 7.32
CA SER A 42 -7.71 4.36 8.53
C SER A 42 -7.35 5.76 9.02
N ASP A 43 -8.07 6.22 10.04
CA ASP A 43 -7.78 7.43 10.79
C ASP A 43 -6.77 7.19 11.94
N SER A 44 -5.97 6.11 11.89
CA SER A 44 -4.87 5.91 12.84
C SER A 44 -3.86 7.05 12.73
N GLU A 45 -3.58 7.75 13.85
CA GLU A 45 -2.63 8.87 13.94
C GLU A 45 -1.21 8.46 13.52
N ARG A 46 -0.80 7.26 13.95
CA ARG A 46 0.47 6.65 13.55
C ARG A 46 0.23 5.49 12.60
N LYS A 47 1.00 5.44 11.51
CA LYS A 47 0.96 4.35 10.52
C LYS A 47 1.95 3.23 10.82
N SER A 48 2.31 3.05 12.09
CA SER A 48 3.02 1.86 12.55
C SER A 48 2.04 0.67 12.61
N VAL A 49 2.56 -0.55 12.43
CA VAL A 49 1.71 -1.76 12.45
C VAL A 49 0.92 -1.87 13.75
N GLU A 50 1.57 -1.62 14.88
CA GLU A 50 0.93 -1.69 16.20
C GLU A 50 -0.22 -0.70 16.35
N ALA A 51 0.01 0.58 16.05
CA ALA A 51 -1.02 1.61 16.18
C ALA A 51 -2.23 1.33 15.27
N MET A 52 -1.97 0.89 14.03
CA MET A 52 -3.04 0.51 13.11
C MET A 52 -3.82 -0.72 13.60
N ALA A 53 -3.12 -1.77 14.02
CA ALA A 53 -3.74 -3.01 14.47
C ALA A 53 -4.62 -2.80 15.70
N LEU A 54 -4.18 -2.01 16.68
CA LEU A 54 -4.95 -1.73 17.89
C LEU A 54 -6.23 -0.92 17.64
N LYS A 55 -6.31 -0.18 16.52
CA LYS A 55 -7.49 0.62 16.15
C LYS A 55 -8.50 -0.14 15.30
N MET A 56 -8.13 -1.27 14.71
CA MET A 56 -8.98 -2.05 13.83
C MET A 56 -9.65 -3.20 14.59
N ASN A 57 -10.95 -3.40 14.37
CA ASN A 57 -11.70 -4.51 15.00
C ASN A 57 -11.12 -5.89 14.65
N ASP A 58 -10.55 -6.03 13.46
CA ASP A 58 -9.92 -7.25 12.95
C ASP A 58 -8.38 -7.15 12.89
N GLY A 59 -7.79 -6.18 13.59
CA GLY A 59 -6.34 -5.98 13.63
C GLY A 59 -5.64 -7.01 14.52
N ASN A 60 -4.44 -7.42 14.10
CA ASN A 60 -3.55 -8.26 14.91
C ASN A 60 -2.10 -7.81 14.70
N VAL A 61 -1.47 -7.33 15.76
CA VAL A 61 -0.11 -6.75 15.72
C VAL A 61 0.88 -7.75 15.14
N GLN A 62 0.92 -8.97 15.69
CA GLN A 62 1.88 -9.99 15.29
C GLN A 62 1.66 -10.42 13.85
N ALA A 63 0.43 -10.71 13.46
CA ALA A 63 0.14 -11.21 12.13
C ALA A 63 0.40 -10.16 11.04
N MET A 64 0.09 -8.89 11.31
CA MET A 64 0.41 -7.78 10.40
C MET A 64 1.91 -7.53 10.31
N GLN A 65 2.66 -7.62 11.41
CA GLN A 65 4.13 -7.51 11.40
C GLN A 65 4.76 -8.65 10.60
N GLN A 66 4.27 -9.88 10.80
CA GLN A 66 4.67 -11.05 10.03
C GLN A 66 4.38 -10.88 8.54
N PHE A 67 3.22 -10.34 8.17
CA PHE A 67 2.87 -10.08 6.77
C PHE A 67 3.84 -9.11 6.10
N ILE A 68 4.12 -7.95 6.71
CA ILE A 68 4.93 -6.90 6.07
C ILE A 68 6.44 -7.12 6.19
N GLY A 69 6.90 -7.81 7.25
CA GLY A 69 8.32 -7.92 7.57
C GLY A 69 8.96 -9.27 7.32
N GLN A 70 8.23 -10.38 7.51
CA GLN A 70 8.82 -11.73 7.54
C GLN A 70 8.21 -12.69 6.50
N SER A 71 7.07 -12.35 5.92
CA SER A 71 6.39 -13.21 4.95
C SER A 71 7.13 -13.20 3.60
N PRO A 72 7.49 -14.37 3.04
CA PRO A 72 8.20 -14.45 1.77
C PRO A 72 7.23 -14.32 0.60
N TRP A 73 6.75 -13.11 0.34
CA TRP A 73 6.07 -12.74 -0.91
C TRP A 73 6.94 -11.75 -1.68
N ASP A 74 7.00 -11.92 -2.99
CA ASP A 74 7.74 -11.01 -3.88
C ASP A 74 6.85 -9.81 -4.24
N TYR A 75 7.40 -8.60 -4.13
CA TYR A 75 6.69 -7.38 -4.47
C TYR A 75 6.63 -7.14 -5.98
N VAL A 76 7.54 -7.73 -6.77
CA VAL A 76 7.61 -7.51 -8.22
C VAL A 76 6.32 -7.95 -8.94
N PRO A 77 5.77 -9.16 -8.70
CA PRO A 77 4.48 -9.56 -9.28
C PRO A 77 3.32 -8.63 -8.89
N VAL A 78 3.29 -8.18 -7.63
CA VAL A 78 2.25 -7.26 -7.13
C VAL A 78 2.33 -5.92 -7.87
N ARG A 79 3.54 -5.36 -8.04
CA ARG A 79 3.74 -4.10 -8.78
C ARG A 79 3.40 -4.25 -10.25
N LYS A 80 3.79 -5.34 -10.89
CA LYS A 80 3.47 -5.60 -12.30
C LYS A 80 1.96 -5.67 -12.52
N HIS A 81 1.26 -6.45 -11.70
CA HIS A 81 -0.20 -6.57 -11.77
C HIS A 81 -0.91 -5.22 -11.51
N LEU A 82 -0.41 -4.43 -10.56
CA LEU A 82 -0.91 -3.08 -10.31
C LEU A 82 -0.78 -2.19 -11.55
N VAL A 83 0.38 -2.21 -12.21
CA VAL A 83 0.65 -1.42 -13.42
C VAL A 83 -0.29 -1.85 -14.56
N GLU A 84 -0.36 -3.15 -14.85
CA GLU A 84 -1.25 -3.69 -15.89
C GLU A 84 -2.72 -3.28 -15.68
N LYS A 85 -3.17 -3.33 -14.42
CA LYS A 85 -4.51 -2.89 -14.04
C LYS A 85 -4.72 -1.38 -14.20
N MET A 86 -3.76 -0.55 -13.82
CA MET A 86 -3.89 0.90 -13.96
C MET A 86 -3.86 1.33 -15.43
N VAL A 87 -3.02 0.68 -16.25
CA VAL A 87 -2.98 0.90 -17.70
C VAL A 87 -4.33 0.56 -18.33
N SER A 88 -4.95 -0.58 -17.97
CA SER A 88 -6.24 -0.97 -18.54
C SER A 88 -7.37 -0.01 -18.17
N ILE A 89 -7.35 0.57 -16.98
CA ILE A 89 -8.32 1.59 -16.54
C ILE A 89 -8.09 2.93 -17.25
N ALA A 90 -6.84 3.26 -17.58
CA ALA A 90 -6.46 4.53 -18.20
C ALA A 90 -6.46 4.52 -19.74
N THR A 91 -6.94 3.45 -20.39
CA THR A 91 -6.87 3.29 -21.86
C THR A 91 -8.14 3.82 -22.57
N PRO A 92 -8.00 4.55 -23.70
CA PRO A 92 -6.75 5.04 -24.27
C PRO A 92 -6.19 6.24 -23.48
N PRO A 93 -4.87 6.30 -23.22
CA PRO A 93 -4.31 7.43 -22.48
C PRO A 93 -4.31 8.68 -23.36
N VAL A 94 -4.68 9.82 -22.77
CA VAL A 94 -4.54 11.14 -23.42
C VAL A 94 -3.07 11.59 -23.39
N ALA A 95 -2.39 11.36 -22.27
CA ALA A 95 -0.96 11.62 -22.07
C ALA A 95 -0.43 10.84 -20.86
N TRP A 96 0.90 10.66 -20.78
CA TRP A 96 1.58 10.12 -19.60
C TRP A 96 2.30 11.24 -18.86
N LEU A 97 1.95 11.44 -17.59
CA LEU A 97 2.70 12.31 -16.69
C LEU A 97 3.68 11.45 -15.90
N ILE A 98 4.97 11.70 -16.11
CA ILE A 98 6.06 11.06 -15.36
C ILE A 98 6.67 12.13 -14.48
N ASP A 99 6.55 11.95 -13.18
CA ASP A 99 7.19 12.80 -12.18
C ASP A 99 7.86 11.91 -11.13
N ASP A 100 8.97 12.38 -10.57
CA ASP A 100 9.63 11.68 -9.48
C ASP A 100 8.88 11.96 -8.17
N THR A 101 8.83 10.98 -7.27
CA THR A 101 8.25 11.16 -5.94
C THR A 101 9.31 10.92 -4.89
N GLY A 102 9.86 12.02 -4.36
CA GLY A 102 10.89 12.00 -3.32
C GLY A 102 10.31 12.24 -1.92
N PHE A 103 10.67 11.38 -0.97
CA PHE A 103 10.48 11.66 0.46
C PHE A 103 11.84 11.85 1.12
N PRO A 104 12.08 12.97 1.83
CA PRO A 104 13.33 13.17 2.53
C PRO A 104 13.46 12.11 3.63
N LYS A 105 14.54 11.32 3.55
CA LYS A 105 14.88 10.31 4.54
C LYS A 105 16.31 10.51 5.02
N GLN A 106 16.56 10.21 6.29
CA GLN A 106 17.87 10.33 6.92
C GLN A 106 18.13 9.17 7.90
N GLY A 107 19.40 8.96 8.23
CA GLY A 107 19.84 7.94 9.19
C GLY A 107 20.31 6.64 8.53
N LYS A 108 20.63 5.63 9.36
CA LYS A 108 21.20 4.34 8.91
C LYS A 108 20.20 3.18 8.91
N HIS A 109 18.99 3.40 9.43
CA HIS A 109 17.98 2.34 9.65
C HIS A 109 16.80 2.42 8.68
N SER A 110 16.75 3.41 7.80
CA SER A 110 15.69 3.56 6.79
C SER A 110 16.17 3.05 5.43
N VAL A 111 15.30 2.35 4.70
CA VAL A 111 15.59 1.90 3.34
C VAL A 111 15.62 3.10 2.39
N GLY A 112 16.61 3.12 1.48
CA GLY A 112 16.73 4.16 0.44
C GLY A 112 17.33 5.48 0.94
N VAL A 113 18.11 5.47 2.02
CA VAL A 113 18.81 6.65 2.58
C VAL A 113 20.18 6.93 1.96
N ALA A 114 20.47 6.37 0.79
CA ALA A 114 21.67 6.75 0.04
C ALA A 114 21.58 8.23 -0.36
N ARG A 115 22.73 8.91 -0.47
CA ARG A 115 22.76 10.29 -0.97
C ARG A 115 22.26 10.30 -2.41
N GLN A 116 21.09 10.88 -2.63
CA GLN A 116 20.41 10.96 -3.91
C GLN A 116 19.91 12.40 -4.11
N TYR A 117 19.78 12.81 -5.36
CA TYR A 117 19.05 14.04 -5.67
C TYR A 117 17.60 13.89 -5.19
N SER A 118 17.09 14.90 -4.51
CA SER A 118 15.69 14.94 -4.05
C SER A 118 15.12 16.31 -4.36
N GLY A 119 14.18 16.37 -5.31
CA GLY A 119 13.49 17.63 -5.64
C GLY A 119 12.83 18.28 -4.41
N THR A 120 12.39 17.47 -3.44
CA THR A 120 11.80 17.91 -2.17
C THR A 120 12.78 18.68 -1.27
N LEU A 121 14.08 18.39 -1.37
CA LEU A 121 15.14 19.08 -0.62
C LEU A 121 15.81 20.20 -1.44
N GLY A 122 15.38 20.41 -2.68
CA GLY A 122 16.00 21.35 -3.62
C GLY A 122 17.28 20.80 -4.27
N LYS A 123 18.01 21.67 -4.96
CA LYS A 123 19.33 21.34 -5.52
C LYS A 123 20.34 21.22 -4.37
N VAL A 124 20.82 20.00 -4.12
CA VAL A 124 22.01 19.72 -3.31
C VAL A 124 23.23 19.79 -4.21
#